data_AF-A0A953RLW2-F1
#
_entry.id   AF-A0A953RLW2-F1
#
_cell.length_a   1.000
_cell.length_b   1.000
_cell.length_c   1.000
_cell.angle_alpha   90.00
_cell.angle_beta   90.00
_cell.angle_gamma   90.00
#
_symmetry.space_group_name_H-M   'P 1'
#
loop_
_entity.id
_entity.type
_entity.pdbx_description
1 polymer ?
#
loop_
_entity_poly.entity_id
_entity_poly.type
_entity_poly.pdbx_seq_one_letter_code
_entity_poly.pdbx_strand_id
1 'polypeptide(L)'
;MNKRTIKKLVAVHAMTLVCGAVASQGALRIEIPEQGPGVPAYARIENPPRVIQDGTWAAIVFYRLPECVPKTFNLLSFFDAPRAFACSLTIRGFEIWKNGPPPADAGPIHAESRGLGAVPIWFVKWNELQAAIADGTLTIDELWALSSVRVGYASFFQETLHPLGSAQRGAIQIVAHGLLADGTAFQLHVASVEGQPDLTSSVKISFR
;
A
#
# COMPACT_ATOMS: atom_id res chain seq x y z
N MET A 1 -84.58 -32.99 3.32
CA MET A 1 -83.93 -32.58 2.06
C MET A 1 -83.30 -31.20 2.27
N ASN A 2 -81.97 -31.10 2.12
CA ASN A 2 -81.06 -29.91 2.16
C ASN A 2 -81.03 -29.02 3.42
N LYS A 3 -79.98 -29.02 4.27
CA LYS A 3 -78.52 -28.70 4.12
C LYS A 3 -78.23 -27.23 3.71
N ARG A 4 -77.78 -26.39 4.67
CA ARG A 4 -76.39 -25.86 4.78
C ARG A 4 -76.28 -24.64 5.70
N THR A 5 -75.62 -24.87 6.84
CA THR A 5 -75.02 -23.86 7.72
C THR A 5 -73.82 -23.21 7.01
N ILE A 6 -73.83 -21.89 6.85
CA ILE A 6 -72.69 -21.13 6.31
C ILE A 6 -71.75 -20.80 7.47
N LYS A 7 -70.66 -21.57 7.61
CA LYS A 7 -69.51 -21.21 8.44
C LYS A 7 -68.72 -20.12 7.72
N LYS A 8 -68.60 -18.93 8.32
CA LYS A 8 -67.69 -17.88 7.86
C LYS A 8 -66.25 -18.35 8.11
N LEU A 9 -65.48 -18.51 7.03
CA LEU A 9 -64.04 -18.73 7.06
C LEU A 9 -63.36 -17.44 7.56
N VAL A 10 -62.62 -17.54 8.67
CA VAL A 10 -61.62 -16.53 9.04
C VAL A 10 -60.34 -16.90 8.29
N ALA A 11 -60.01 -16.14 7.25
CA ALA A 11 -58.74 -16.28 6.55
C ALA A 11 -57.65 -15.57 7.38
N VAL A 12 -56.90 -16.33 8.16
CA VAL A 12 -55.67 -15.86 8.79
C VAL A 12 -54.60 -15.78 7.69
N HIS A 13 -54.34 -14.59 7.17
CA HIS A 13 -53.14 -14.34 6.35
C HIS A 13 -51.94 -14.36 7.28
N ALA A 14 -51.24 -15.50 7.32
CA ALA A 14 -49.89 -15.57 7.82
C ALA A 14 -48.98 -14.81 6.85
N MET A 15 -48.69 -13.54 7.17
CA MET A 15 -47.66 -12.77 6.49
C MET A 15 -46.31 -13.32 6.93
N THR A 16 -45.79 -14.28 6.16
CA THR A 16 -44.47 -14.86 6.37
C THR A 16 -43.44 -13.74 6.15
N LEU A 17 -42.92 -13.19 7.23
CA LEU A 17 -41.78 -12.29 7.20
C LEU A 17 -40.56 -13.12 6.75
N VAL A 18 -40.28 -13.15 5.46
CA VAL A 18 -39.02 -13.69 4.95
C VAL A 18 -37.93 -12.70 5.35
N CYS A 19 -37.32 -12.92 6.52
CA CYS A 19 -36.04 -12.33 6.84
C CYS A 19 -35.03 -12.90 5.84
N GLY A 20 -34.86 -12.23 4.70
CA GLY A 20 -33.71 -12.43 3.84
C GLY A 20 -32.47 -12.08 4.67
N ALA A 21 -31.72 -13.09 5.08
CA ALA A 21 -30.38 -12.89 5.61
C ALA A 21 -29.55 -12.30 4.47
N VAL A 22 -29.41 -10.97 4.43
CA VAL A 22 -28.38 -10.33 3.63
C VAL A 22 -27.08 -10.79 4.25
N ALA A 23 -26.38 -11.72 3.59
CA ALA A 23 -25.03 -12.08 4.00
C ALA A 23 -24.20 -10.79 3.91
N SER A 24 -23.91 -10.18 5.06
CA SER A 24 -22.86 -9.18 5.16
C SER A 24 -21.58 -9.91 4.77
N GLN A 25 -21.12 -9.72 3.54
CA GLN A 25 -19.78 -10.12 3.15
C GLN A 25 -18.85 -9.23 3.97
N GLY A 26 -18.31 -9.77 5.06
CA GLY A 26 -17.29 -9.11 5.86
C GLY A 26 -16.08 -8.78 4.98
N ALA A 27 -15.28 -7.81 5.42
CA ALA A 27 -14.06 -7.44 4.72
C ALA A 27 -13.18 -8.67 4.45
N LEU A 28 -12.64 -8.76 3.23
CA LEU A 28 -11.81 -9.88 2.79
C LEU A 28 -10.36 -9.61 3.18
N ARG A 29 -9.74 -10.56 3.89
CA ARG A 29 -8.31 -10.53 4.18
C ARG A 29 -7.54 -11.45 3.24
N ILE A 30 -6.49 -10.94 2.61
CA ILE A 30 -5.63 -11.67 1.66
C ILE A 30 -4.19 -11.62 2.17
N GLU A 31 -3.56 -12.79 2.37
CA GLU A 31 -2.14 -12.90 2.70
C GLU A 31 -1.27 -12.67 1.46
N ILE A 32 -0.19 -11.92 1.63
CA ILE A 32 0.75 -11.55 0.57
C ILE A 32 2.15 -12.07 0.94
N PRO A 33 2.83 -12.82 0.05
CA PRO A 33 2.43 -13.17 -1.32
C PRO A 33 1.59 -14.46 -1.46
N GLU A 34 1.22 -15.13 -0.37
CA GLU A 34 0.72 -16.51 -0.43
C GLU A 34 -0.65 -16.66 -1.10
N GLN A 35 -1.52 -15.66 -0.98
CA GLN A 35 -2.88 -15.65 -1.54
C GLN A 35 -3.08 -14.58 -2.61
N GLY A 36 -2.14 -13.65 -2.76
CA GLY A 36 -2.19 -12.59 -3.76
C GLY A 36 -0.79 -12.04 -4.08
N PRO A 37 -0.60 -11.42 -5.26
CA PRO A 37 0.70 -10.95 -5.70
C PRO A 37 1.15 -9.64 -5.01
N GLY A 38 0.31 -9.05 -4.17
CA GLY A 38 0.49 -7.76 -3.50
C GLY A 38 0.34 -6.58 -4.45
N VAL A 39 0.78 -5.40 -3.99
CA VAL A 39 0.78 -4.18 -4.80
C VAL A 39 1.60 -4.36 -6.09
N PRO A 40 1.11 -3.97 -7.30
CA PRO A 40 1.88 -4.00 -8.54
C PRO A 40 2.87 -2.83 -8.65
N ALA A 41 3.68 -2.57 -7.62
CA ALA A 41 4.62 -1.46 -7.58
C ALA A 41 6.03 -1.93 -7.24
N TYR A 42 7.05 -1.26 -7.77
CA TYR A 42 8.44 -1.58 -7.43
C TYR A 42 8.91 -0.83 -6.18
N ALA A 43 8.52 0.43 -6.06
CA ALA A 43 8.98 1.32 -5.00
C ALA A 43 7.87 2.25 -4.50
N ARG A 44 8.01 2.74 -3.27
CA ARG A 44 7.10 3.68 -2.63
C ARG A 44 7.46 5.11 -3.02
N ILE A 45 7.07 5.48 -4.23
CA ILE A 45 7.16 6.83 -4.78
C ILE A 45 6.11 6.97 -5.90
N GLU A 46 5.41 8.11 -5.97
CA GLU A 46 4.31 8.29 -6.91
C GLU A 46 3.98 9.76 -7.16
N ASN A 47 3.23 10.06 -8.23
CA ASN A 47 2.78 11.41 -8.64
C ASN A 47 1.32 11.73 -8.20
N PRO A 48 0.94 12.96 -7.80
CA PRO A 48 1.83 14.08 -7.39
C PRO A 48 2.84 13.59 -6.35
N PRO A 49 4.09 14.09 -6.35
CA PRO A 49 5.20 13.49 -5.62
C PRO A 49 4.86 13.25 -4.14
N ARG A 50 4.46 12.02 -3.82
CA ARG A 50 4.32 11.51 -2.45
C ARG A 50 5.62 10.81 -2.11
N VAL A 51 6.60 11.61 -1.70
CA VAL A 51 7.95 11.16 -1.37
C VAL A 51 8.13 11.17 0.14
N ILE A 52 8.66 10.08 0.70
CA ILE A 52 9.07 10.01 2.10
C ILE A 52 10.35 10.82 2.25
N GLN A 53 10.30 11.97 2.92
CA GLN A 53 11.45 12.86 3.08
C GLN A 53 11.39 13.69 4.38
N ASP A 54 12.55 14.07 4.92
CA ASP A 54 12.69 14.86 6.17
C ASP A 54 13.23 16.29 5.96
N GLY A 55 13.17 16.78 4.73
CA GLY A 55 13.70 18.06 4.27
C GLY A 55 15.15 18.00 3.79
N THR A 56 15.92 16.99 4.23
CA THR A 56 17.32 16.81 3.82
C THR A 56 17.47 15.58 2.93
N TRP A 57 16.89 14.47 3.34
CA TRP A 57 16.95 13.19 2.66
C TRP A 57 15.56 12.75 2.23
N ALA A 58 15.50 12.07 1.09
CA ALA A 58 14.36 11.27 0.68
C ALA A 58 14.72 9.78 0.79
N ALA A 59 13.74 8.97 1.20
CA ALA A 59 13.84 7.52 1.28
C ALA A 59 12.92 6.88 0.24
N ILE A 60 13.47 6.01 -0.59
CA ILE A 60 12.75 5.21 -1.59
C ILE A 60 12.75 3.76 -1.10
N VAL A 61 11.61 3.31 -0.57
CA VAL A 61 11.42 1.92 -0.14
C VAL A 61 11.07 1.07 -1.34
N PHE A 62 11.80 -0.01 -1.57
CA PHE A 62 11.56 -0.94 -2.67
C PHE A 62 10.83 -2.19 -2.19
N TYR A 63 9.60 -2.39 -2.69
CA TYR A 63 8.79 -3.59 -2.44
C TYR A 63 9.26 -4.78 -3.27
N ARG A 64 10.02 -4.53 -4.34
CA ARG A 64 10.68 -5.52 -5.21
C ARG A 64 12.11 -5.07 -5.46
N LEU A 65 13.02 -5.99 -5.77
CA LEU A 65 14.42 -5.63 -5.97
C LEU A 65 14.58 -4.54 -7.06
N PRO A 66 15.46 -3.53 -6.88
CA PRO A 66 15.67 -2.47 -7.87
C PRO A 66 16.03 -2.98 -9.27
N GLU A 67 16.74 -4.11 -9.37
CA GLU A 67 17.09 -4.77 -10.65
C GLU A 67 15.89 -5.28 -11.45
N CYS A 68 14.72 -5.41 -10.81
CA CYS A 68 13.47 -5.76 -11.46
C CYS A 68 12.80 -4.57 -12.15
N VAL A 69 13.21 -3.33 -11.86
CA VAL A 69 12.58 -2.15 -12.45
C VAL A 69 12.97 -2.07 -13.92
N PRO A 70 12.02 -2.07 -14.87
CA PRO A 70 12.33 -1.83 -16.26
C PRO A 70 12.99 -0.45 -16.41
N LYS A 71 14.09 -0.37 -17.15
CA LYS A 71 14.85 0.88 -17.30
C LYS A 71 14.02 2.06 -17.79
N THR A 72 13.00 1.80 -18.59
CA THR A 72 12.10 2.82 -19.15
C THR A 72 10.84 3.05 -18.32
N PHE A 73 10.69 2.38 -17.18
CA PHE A 73 9.52 2.57 -16.32
C PHE A 73 9.65 3.87 -15.53
N ASN A 74 8.62 4.70 -15.57
CA ASN A 74 8.53 5.88 -14.74
C ASN A 74 8.07 5.47 -13.33
N LEU A 75 8.99 5.49 -12.36
CA LEU A 75 8.72 5.18 -10.95
C LEU A 75 7.59 6.03 -10.37
N LEU A 76 7.38 7.26 -10.85
CA LEU A 76 6.30 8.14 -10.39
C LEU A 76 4.90 7.69 -10.82
N SER A 77 4.81 6.75 -11.77
CA SER A 77 3.53 6.14 -12.17
C SER A 77 3.02 5.13 -11.14
N PHE A 78 3.86 4.73 -10.18
CA PHE A 78 3.61 3.79 -9.08
C PHE A 78 3.26 2.36 -9.49
N PHE A 79 2.18 2.18 -10.24
CA PHE A 79 1.66 0.88 -10.67
C PHE A 79 2.22 0.43 -12.03
N ASP A 80 2.62 -0.83 -12.13
CA ASP A 80 3.06 -1.52 -13.35
C ASP A 80 2.47 -2.93 -13.42
N ALA A 81 1.14 -3.03 -13.44
CA ALA A 81 0.46 -4.31 -13.61
C ALA A 81 0.38 -4.69 -15.11
N PRO A 82 0.63 -5.96 -15.48
CA PRO A 82 1.00 -7.09 -14.62
C PRO A 82 2.53 -7.27 -14.46
N ARG A 83 3.37 -6.45 -15.11
CA ARG A 83 4.82 -6.69 -15.20
C ARG A 83 5.51 -6.78 -13.83
N ALA A 84 5.14 -5.92 -12.88
CA ALA A 84 5.69 -5.95 -11.52
C ALA A 84 5.48 -7.31 -10.83
N PHE A 85 4.39 -8.02 -11.12
CA PHE A 85 4.10 -9.32 -10.52
C PHE A 85 5.08 -10.43 -10.93
N ALA A 86 5.86 -10.24 -12.00
CA ALA A 86 6.91 -11.18 -12.38
C ALA A 86 8.10 -11.17 -11.39
N CYS A 87 8.17 -10.18 -10.50
CA CYS A 87 9.23 -10.06 -9.52
C CYS A 87 8.75 -10.31 -8.09
N SER A 88 9.56 -11.06 -7.35
CA SER A 88 9.30 -11.41 -5.96
C SER A 88 9.30 -10.17 -5.08
N LEU A 89 8.36 -10.15 -4.13
CA LEU A 89 8.33 -9.12 -3.09
C LEU A 89 9.49 -9.29 -2.11
N THR A 90 10.00 -8.18 -1.59
CA THR A 90 10.95 -8.11 -0.46
C THR A 90 10.24 -8.03 0.89
N ILE A 91 8.90 -8.01 0.85
CA ILE A 91 7.99 -7.89 1.99
C ILE A 91 6.96 -9.03 1.96
N ARG A 92 6.34 -9.27 3.11
CA ARG A 92 5.16 -10.11 3.28
C ARG A 92 4.16 -9.45 4.21
N GLY A 93 2.92 -9.91 4.25
CA GLY A 93 1.92 -9.41 5.18
C GLY A 93 0.52 -9.70 4.67
N PHE A 94 -0.39 -8.76 4.83
CA PHE A 94 -1.76 -8.94 4.36
C PHE A 94 -2.41 -7.63 3.96
N GLU A 95 -3.46 -7.77 3.16
CA GLU A 95 -4.34 -6.69 2.72
C GLU A 95 -5.77 -6.99 3.18
N ILE A 96 -6.50 -5.95 3.59
CA ILE A 96 -7.93 -6.01 3.89
C ILE A 96 -8.67 -5.24 2.81
N TRP A 97 -9.60 -5.91 2.15
CA TRP A 97 -10.42 -5.41 1.06
C TRP A 97 -11.88 -5.31 1.50
N LYS A 98 -12.62 -4.34 0.96
CA LYS A 98 -14.04 -4.18 1.33
C LYS A 98 -14.89 -5.23 0.64
N ASN A 99 -14.71 -5.38 -0.67
CA ASN A 99 -15.42 -6.31 -1.54
C ASN A 99 -14.47 -7.26 -2.28
N GLY A 100 -13.16 -6.94 -2.33
CA GLY A 100 -12.11 -7.78 -2.92
C GLY A 100 -11.22 -7.02 -3.90
N PRO A 101 -10.17 -7.66 -4.44
CA PRO A 101 -9.27 -7.05 -5.42
C PRO A 101 -9.96 -6.58 -6.70
N PRO A 102 -9.28 -5.79 -7.56
CA PRO A 102 -9.84 -5.36 -8.84
C PRO A 102 -10.45 -6.52 -9.64
N PRO A 103 -11.61 -6.30 -10.27
CA PRO A 103 -12.27 -5.01 -10.47
C PRO A 103 -13.20 -4.56 -9.34
N ALA A 104 -13.34 -5.29 -8.23
CA ALA A 104 -14.33 -4.99 -7.18
C ALA A 104 -14.00 -3.70 -6.41
N ASP A 105 -12.79 -3.61 -5.86
CA ASP A 105 -12.25 -2.39 -5.27
C ASP A 105 -10.97 -1.96 -6.03
N ALA A 106 -10.69 -0.66 -6.05
CA ALA A 106 -9.47 -0.13 -6.67
C ALA A 106 -8.20 -0.38 -5.84
N GLY A 107 -8.36 -0.62 -4.53
CA GLY A 107 -7.27 -0.88 -3.59
C GLY A 107 -7.81 -1.38 -2.25
N PRO A 108 -6.94 -1.93 -1.38
CA PRO A 108 -7.35 -2.37 -0.06
C PRO A 108 -7.69 -1.17 0.83
N ILE A 109 -8.56 -1.38 1.83
CA ILE A 109 -8.85 -0.37 2.86
C ILE A 109 -7.77 -0.33 3.94
N HIS A 110 -6.95 -1.37 4.03
CA HIS A 110 -5.84 -1.49 4.97
C HIS A 110 -4.81 -2.50 4.48
N ALA A 111 -3.52 -2.27 4.74
CA ALA A 111 -2.46 -3.24 4.51
C ALA A 111 -1.42 -3.20 5.64
N GLU A 112 -0.93 -4.39 6.02
CA GLU A 112 0.26 -4.53 6.84
C GLU A 112 1.35 -5.23 6.04
N SER A 113 2.58 -4.78 6.20
CA SER A 113 3.74 -5.36 5.54
C SER A 113 4.93 -5.43 6.47
N ARG A 114 5.71 -6.50 6.35
CA ARG A 114 6.93 -6.78 7.10
C ARG A 114 8.02 -7.22 6.13
N GLY A 115 9.24 -6.76 6.34
CA GLY A 115 10.37 -7.14 5.50
C GLY A 115 10.75 -8.61 5.64
N LEU A 116 11.24 -9.20 4.54
CA LEU A 116 11.81 -10.55 4.50
C LEU A 116 13.29 -10.59 4.93
N GLY A 117 13.76 -9.57 5.65
CA GLY A 117 15.12 -9.47 6.21
C GLY A 117 16.13 -8.69 5.35
N ALA A 118 15.77 -8.27 4.14
CA ALA A 118 16.63 -7.44 3.28
C ALA A 118 15.81 -6.54 2.35
N VAL A 119 15.02 -5.61 2.92
CA VAL A 119 14.22 -4.65 2.12
C VAL A 119 15.14 -3.55 1.60
N PRO A 120 15.30 -3.35 0.28
CA PRO A 120 16.13 -2.27 -0.23
C PRO A 120 15.47 -0.92 0.06
N ILE A 121 16.25 0.00 0.62
CA ILE A 121 15.85 1.38 0.86
C ILE A 121 16.97 2.26 0.33
N TRP A 122 16.69 3.06 -0.69
CA TRP A 122 17.65 4.02 -1.21
C TRP A 122 17.41 5.38 -0.60
N PHE A 123 18.49 6.07 -0.24
CA PHE A 123 18.45 7.42 0.28
C PHE A 123 19.14 8.35 -0.70
N VAL A 124 18.52 9.49 -0.99
CA VAL A 124 19.06 10.53 -1.86
C VAL A 124 18.80 11.89 -1.21
N LYS A 125 19.63 12.89 -1.47
CA LYS A 125 19.32 14.24 -1.00
C LYS A 125 18.02 14.73 -1.63
N TRP A 126 17.18 15.33 -0.81
CA TRP A 126 15.84 15.73 -1.24
C TRP A 126 15.89 16.74 -2.40
N ASN A 127 16.78 17.72 -2.35
CA ASN A 127 16.92 18.71 -3.42
C ASN A 127 17.35 18.09 -4.78
N GLU A 128 18.22 17.08 -4.76
CA GLU A 128 18.63 16.35 -5.97
C GLU A 128 17.45 15.58 -6.57
N LEU A 129 16.69 14.88 -5.72
CA LEU A 129 15.49 14.17 -6.17
C LEU A 129 14.41 15.12 -6.68
N GLN A 130 14.17 16.25 -6.01
CA GLN A 130 13.21 17.27 -6.46
C GLN A 130 13.54 17.78 -7.87
N ALA A 131 14.83 18.01 -8.16
CA ALA A 131 15.26 18.40 -9.49
C ALA A 131 15.05 17.27 -10.50
N ALA A 132 15.37 16.03 -10.13
CA ALA A 132 15.23 14.85 -10.99
C ALA A 132 13.77 14.55 -11.37
N ILE A 133 12.81 14.81 -10.48
CA ILE A 133 11.38 14.54 -10.73
C ILE A 133 10.61 15.74 -11.30
N ALA A 134 11.30 16.85 -11.57
CA ALA A 134 10.66 18.11 -11.95
C ALA A 134 9.91 18.03 -13.30
N ASP A 135 10.32 17.12 -14.18
CA ASP A 135 9.68 16.86 -15.46
C ASP A 135 8.54 15.81 -15.40
N GLY A 136 8.24 15.29 -14.21
CA GLY A 136 7.21 14.27 -13.99
C GLY A 136 7.65 12.85 -14.35
N THR A 137 8.94 12.61 -14.60
CA THR A 137 9.49 11.28 -14.84
C THR A 137 10.64 10.98 -13.88
N LEU A 138 10.74 9.72 -13.46
CA LEU A 138 11.91 9.21 -12.76
C LEU A 138 12.13 7.76 -13.15
N THR A 139 13.19 7.49 -13.89
CA THR A 139 13.65 6.13 -14.17
C THR A 139 14.56 5.61 -13.07
N ILE A 140 14.76 4.29 -13.01
CA ILE A 140 15.70 3.69 -12.07
C ILE A 140 17.16 4.12 -12.33
N ASP A 141 17.52 4.30 -13.61
CA ASP A 141 18.87 4.71 -14.01
C ASP A 141 19.13 6.18 -13.62
N GLU A 142 18.14 7.07 -13.76
CA GLU A 142 18.24 8.46 -13.27
C GLU A 142 18.37 8.52 -11.75
N LEU A 143 17.57 7.74 -11.02
CA LEU A 143 17.64 7.67 -9.57
C LEU A 143 19.02 7.16 -9.10
N TRP A 144 19.57 6.15 -9.77
CA TRP A 144 20.90 5.63 -9.51
C TRP A 144 22.02 6.61 -9.84
N ALA A 145 21.83 7.46 -10.85
CA ALA A 145 22.81 8.45 -11.28
C ALA A 145 22.92 9.66 -10.34
N LEU A 146 22.02 9.81 -9.37
CA LEU A 146 22.09 10.91 -8.41
C LEU A 146 23.35 10.80 -7.54
N SER A 147 24.10 11.90 -7.45
CA SER A 147 25.40 11.94 -6.77
C SER A 147 25.32 11.60 -5.28
N SER A 148 24.15 11.82 -4.67
CA SER A 148 23.89 11.55 -3.26
C SER A 148 23.32 10.16 -2.98
N VAL A 149 23.15 9.30 -3.99
CA VAL A 149 22.51 7.99 -3.79
C VAL A 149 23.29 7.15 -2.77
N ARG A 150 22.55 6.66 -1.78
CA ARG A 150 23.02 5.74 -0.75
C ARG A 150 22.10 4.53 -0.73
N VAL A 151 22.65 3.40 -1.13
CA VAL A 151 21.93 2.12 -1.11
C VAL A 151 21.98 1.54 0.29
N GLY A 152 20.83 1.20 0.85
CA GLY A 152 20.72 0.46 2.11
C GLY A 152 19.79 -0.74 2.00
N TYR A 153 19.96 -1.64 2.96
CA TYR A 153 19.13 -2.83 3.13
C TYR A 153 18.63 -2.89 4.57
N ALA A 154 17.32 -2.85 4.74
CA ALA A 154 16.68 -2.93 6.04
C ALA A 154 16.60 -4.39 6.48
N SER A 155 17.25 -4.69 7.61
CA SER A 155 17.12 -5.97 8.31
C SER A 155 15.78 -6.05 9.06
N PHE A 156 15.21 -4.89 9.38
CA PHE A 156 13.86 -4.76 9.93
C PHE A 156 13.09 -3.74 9.11
N PHE A 157 11.88 -4.11 8.70
CA PHE A 157 10.93 -3.23 8.03
C PHE A 157 9.53 -3.59 8.48
N GLN A 158 8.74 -2.57 8.83
CA GLN A 158 7.31 -2.69 9.06
C GLN A 158 6.61 -1.48 8.43
N GLU A 159 5.53 -1.75 7.70
CA GLU A 159 4.63 -0.75 7.15
C GLU A 159 3.19 -1.07 7.55
N THR A 160 2.46 -0.05 7.99
CA THR A 160 1.01 -0.08 8.12
C THR A 160 0.42 1.02 7.25
N LEU A 161 -0.47 0.65 6.35
CA LEU A 161 -1.02 1.53 5.34
C LEU A 161 -2.55 1.52 5.39
N HIS A 162 -3.13 2.70 5.38
CA HIS A 162 -4.53 2.96 5.07
C HIS A 162 -4.52 3.80 3.78
N PRO A 163 -4.70 3.18 2.59
CA PRO A 163 -4.52 3.89 1.33
C PRO A 163 -5.51 5.04 1.17
N LEU A 164 -5.03 6.21 0.75
CA LEU A 164 -5.88 7.33 0.38
C LEU A 164 -6.84 6.93 -0.75
N GLY A 165 -8.11 7.32 -0.62
CA GLY A 165 -9.16 6.99 -1.59
C GLY A 165 -9.82 5.63 -1.39
N SER A 166 -9.19 4.69 -0.67
CA SER A 166 -9.82 3.40 -0.30
C SER A 166 -10.22 3.37 1.17
N ALA A 167 -9.35 3.88 2.05
CA ALA A 167 -9.65 4.02 3.48
C ALA A 167 -10.45 5.31 3.77
N GLN A 168 -11.21 5.31 4.87
CA GLN A 168 -11.92 6.51 5.34
C GLN A 168 -10.97 7.66 5.71
N ARG A 169 -9.77 7.31 6.19
CA ARG A 169 -8.69 8.25 6.49
C ARG A 169 -7.38 7.67 5.97
N GLY A 170 -6.73 8.40 5.06
CA GLY A 170 -5.42 8.01 4.55
C GLY A 170 -4.37 8.10 5.65
N ALA A 171 -3.54 7.08 5.80
CA ALA A 171 -2.46 7.09 6.78
C ALA A 171 -1.37 6.10 6.40
N ILE A 172 -0.13 6.43 6.74
CA ILE A 172 0.99 5.53 6.63
C ILE A 172 1.89 5.62 7.86
N GLN A 173 2.33 4.46 8.32
CA GLN A 173 3.41 4.33 9.28
C GLN A 173 4.47 3.39 8.71
N ILE A 174 5.73 3.81 8.74
CA ILE A 174 6.87 2.97 8.37
C ILE A 174 7.91 3.04 9.49
N VAL A 175 8.41 1.89 9.90
CA VAL A 175 9.59 1.78 10.75
C VAL A 175 10.58 0.85 10.06
N ALA A 176 11.79 1.33 9.80
CA ALA A 176 12.84 0.51 9.22
C ALA A 176 14.21 0.85 9.80
N HIS A 177 15.07 -0.16 9.88
CA HIS A 177 16.49 0.02 10.20
C HIS A 177 17.32 -1.07 9.55
N GLY A 178 18.59 -0.75 9.31
CA GLY A 178 19.53 -1.66 8.67
C GLY A 178 20.85 -0.96 8.39
N LEU A 179 21.53 -1.41 7.34
CA LEU A 179 22.85 -0.91 6.96
C LEU A 179 22.83 -0.35 5.54
N LEU A 180 23.58 0.72 5.32
CA LEU A 180 24.00 1.17 4.00
C LEU A 180 25.07 0.21 3.45
N ALA A 181 25.30 0.26 2.14
CA ALA A 181 26.29 -0.56 1.45
C ALA A 181 27.74 -0.33 1.97
N ASP A 182 28.01 0.85 2.55
CA ASP A 182 29.29 1.18 3.19
C ASP A 182 29.40 0.72 4.65
N GLY A 183 28.35 0.06 5.19
CA GLY A 183 28.29 -0.42 6.57
C GLY A 183 27.71 0.58 7.58
N THR A 184 27.41 1.81 7.18
CA THR A 184 26.79 2.82 8.05
C THR A 184 25.38 2.38 8.46
N ALA A 185 25.01 2.50 9.73
CA ALA A 185 23.67 2.15 10.17
C ALA A 185 22.67 3.24 9.77
N PHE A 186 21.44 2.85 9.42
CA PHE A 186 20.35 3.79 9.19
C PHE A 186 19.11 3.48 10.01
N GLN A 187 18.31 4.52 10.27
CA GLN A 187 16.95 4.40 10.81
C GLN A 187 16.01 5.30 10.01
N LEU A 188 14.83 4.77 9.70
CA LEU A 188 13.71 5.44 9.06
C LEU A 188 12.47 5.32 9.95
N HIS A 189 11.86 6.45 10.28
CA HIS A 189 10.56 6.50 10.92
C HIS A 189 9.65 7.44 10.15
N VAL A 190 8.47 6.94 9.77
CA VAL A 190 7.43 7.68 9.07
C VAL A 190 6.14 7.52 9.85
N ALA A 191 5.47 8.63 10.13
CA ALA A 191 4.08 8.65 10.53
C ALA A 191 3.40 9.82 9.82
N SER A 192 2.50 9.52 8.89
CA SER A 192 1.76 10.53 8.12
C SER A 192 0.28 10.19 8.11
N VAL A 193 -0.56 11.22 8.23
CA VAL A 193 -1.98 11.14 7.97
C VAL A 193 -2.24 11.90 6.69
N GLU A 194 -2.58 11.18 5.64
CA GLU A 194 -2.82 11.76 4.32
C GLU A 194 -4.22 12.39 4.27
N GLY A 195 -4.32 13.59 3.70
CA GLY A 195 -5.60 14.28 3.49
C GLY A 195 -6.11 15.13 4.67
N GLN A 196 -5.32 15.32 5.74
CA GLN A 196 -5.65 16.27 6.82
C GLN A 196 -4.49 17.25 7.07
N PRO A 197 -4.61 18.53 6.69
CA PRO A 197 -3.54 19.53 6.86
C PRO A 197 -3.20 19.81 8.33
N ASP A 198 -4.10 19.48 9.26
CA ASP A 198 -3.95 19.76 10.70
C ASP A 198 -3.28 18.62 11.49
N LEU A 199 -3.00 17.47 10.85
CA LEU A 199 -2.30 16.36 11.47
C LEU A 199 -0.87 16.29 10.95
N THR A 200 0.08 16.35 11.88
CA THR A 200 1.52 16.40 11.58
C THR A 200 1.97 15.11 10.90
N SER A 201 2.50 15.25 9.68
CA SER A 201 3.38 14.24 9.11
C SER A 201 4.76 14.38 9.76
N SER A 202 5.30 13.27 10.26
CA SER A 202 6.66 13.19 10.80
C SER A 202 7.46 12.16 10.01
N VAL A 203 8.58 12.61 9.46
CA VAL A 203 9.57 11.74 8.82
C VAL A 203 10.90 12.02 9.49
N LYS A 204 11.59 10.96 9.89
CA LYS A 204 12.94 11.05 10.46
C LYS A 204 13.82 10.04 9.76
N ILE A 205 14.88 10.54 9.12
CA ILE A 205 15.95 9.73 8.54
C ILE A 205 17.22 10.03 9.34
N SER A 206 17.95 8.99 9.73
CA SER A 206 19.22 9.17 10.43
C SER A 206 20.23 8.11 10.03
N PHE A 207 21.50 8.51 10.01
CA PHE A 207 22.66 7.67 9.72
C PHE A 207 23.58 7.70 10.95
N ARG A 208 24.11 6.55 11.37
CA ARG A 208 24.96 6.42 12.57
C ARG A 208 26.16 5.53 12.31
#